data_AF-A0A0Q9LX80-F1
#
_entry.id   AF-A0A0Q9LX80-F1
#
_cell.length_a   1.000
_cell.length_b   1.000
_cell.length_c   1.000
_cell.angle_alpha   90.00
_cell.angle_beta   90.00
_cell.angle_gamma   90.00
#
_symmetry.space_group_name_H-M   'P 1'
#
loop_
_entity.id
_entity.type
_entity.pdbx_description
1 polymer ?
#
loop_
_entity_poly.entity_id
_entity_poly.type
_entity_poly.pdbx_seq_one_letter_code
_entity_poly.pdbx_strand_id
1 'polypeptide(L)'
;MKLVTARFIAILLLVIPGLLACFGFLKMKDSVFVYFSDFGNDAITPDFDWLKFLLGFIMFAAGAGFIAGWTFFRDRKRNYVAPRFKEKRPRPPKPQS
;
A
#
# COMPACT_ATOMS: atom_id res chain seq x y z
N MET A 1 -15.99 3.45 26.52
CA MET A 1 -14.90 4.38 26.13
C MET A 1 -13.62 3.68 25.65
N LYS A 2 -13.14 2.62 26.34
CA LYS A 2 -11.90 1.88 25.98
C LYS A 2 -11.81 1.39 24.51
N LEU A 3 -12.94 0.98 23.92
CA LEU A 3 -13.01 0.47 22.55
C LEU A 3 -12.80 1.53 21.46
N VAL A 4 -13.24 2.77 21.69
CA VAL A 4 -13.06 3.87 20.74
C VAL A 4 -11.59 4.30 20.73
N THR A 5 -10.99 4.44 21.91
CA THR A 5 -9.56 4.75 22.05
C THR A 5 -8.69 3.68 21.39
N ALA A 6 -8.99 2.39 21.57
CA ALA A 6 -8.26 1.30 20.92
C ALA A 6 -8.35 1.35 19.38
N ARG A 7 -9.54 1.67 18.84
CA ARG A 7 -9.72 1.84 17.38
C ARG A 7 -8.94 3.04 16.84
N PHE A 8 -8.93 4.14 17.58
CA PHE A 8 -8.17 5.33 17.21
C PHE A 8 -6.66 5.05 17.19
N ILE A 9 -6.13 4.39 18.23
CA ILE A 9 -4.72 3.99 18.28
C ILE A 9 -4.37 3.03 17.13
N ALA A 10 -5.26 2.09 16.79
CA ALA A 10 -5.05 1.18 15.66
C ALA A 10 -4.93 1.93 14.31
N ILE A 11 -5.70 3.00 14.13
CA ILE A 11 -5.60 3.85 12.93
C ILE A 11 -4.29 4.65 12.94
N LEU A 12 -3.89 5.19 14.09
CA LEU A 12 -2.59 5.87 14.23
C LEU A 12 -1.41 4.95 13.92
N LEU A 13 -1.47 3.67 14.30
CA LEU A 13 -0.44 2.69 13.96
C LEU A 13 -0.32 2.45 12.45
N LEU A 14 -1.41 2.61 11.67
CA LEU A 14 -1.37 2.52 10.21
C LEU A 14 -0.73 3.73 9.53
N VAL A 15 -0.54 4.82 10.26
CA VAL A 15 0.19 5.98 9.75
C VAL A 15 1.65 5.62 9.51
N ILE A 16 2.23 4.72 10.32
CA ILE A 16 3.64 4.28 10.18
C ILE A 16 3.93 3.69 8.79
N PRO A 17 3.23 2.65 8.32
CA PRO A 17 3.42 2.13 6.97
C PRO A 17 3.01 3.14 5.88
N GLY A 18 2.08 4.05 6.18
CA GLY A 18 1.68 5.12 5.26
C GLY A 18 2.80 6.14 5.03
N LEU A 19 3.46 6.58 6.10
CA LEU A 19 4.63 7.44 6.04
C LEU A 19 5.77 6.74 5.30
N LEU A 20 6.02 5.46 5.59
CA LEU A 20 7.02 4.65 4.90
C LEU A 20 6.73 4.61 3.38
N ALA A 21 5.47 4.45 2.99
CA ALA A 21 5.07 4.51 1.59
C ALA A 21 5.36 5.88 0.97
N CYS A 22 4.96 6.97 1.62
CA CYS A 22 5.23 8.33 1.16
C CYS A 22 6.74 8.60 1.02
N PHE A 23 7.56 8.19 1.99
CA PHE A 23 9.01 8.32 1.92
C PHE A 23 9.60 7.54 0.73
N GLY A 24 9.13 6.31 0.49
CA GLY A 24 9.53 5.53 -0.68
C GLY A 24 9.19 6.23 -1.99
N PHE A 25 7.98 6.79 -2.09
CA PHE A 25 7.52 7.54 -3.25
C PHE A 25 8.36 8.81 -3.49
N LEU A 26 8.70 9.56 -2.43
CA LEU A 26 9.58 10.72 -2.53
C LEU A 26 10.93 10.34 -3.15
N LYS A 27 11.55 9.25 -2.66
CA LYS A 27 12.82 8.77 -3.22
C LYS A 27 12.72 8.38 -4.69
N MET A 28 11.64 7.71 -5.09
CA MET A 28 11.41 7.39 -6.51
C MET A 28 11.26 8.66 -7.36
N LYS A 29 10.43 9.62 -6.90
CA LYS A 29 10.21 10.89 -7.60
C LYS A 29 11.52 11.67 -7.74
N ASP A 30 12.33 11.71 -6.69
CA ASP A 30 13.60 12.44 -6.69
C ASP A 30 14.60 11.81 -7.66
N SER A 31 14.74 10.48 -7.69
CA SER A 31 15.59 9.79 -8.68
C SER A 31 15.16 10.08 -10.12
N VAL A 32 13.84 10.08 -10.38
CA VAL A 32 13.29 10.41 -11.70
C VAL A 32 13.53 11.88 -12.04
N PHE A 33 13.27 12.78 -11.11
CA PHE A 33 13.41 14.22 -11.32
C PHE A 33 14.86 14.61 -11.61
N VAL A 34 15.82 14.09 -10.83
CA VAL A 34 17.25 14.35 -11.05
C VAL A 34 17.71 13.85 -12.42
N TYR A 35 17.30 12.64 -12.79
CA TYR A 35 17.63 12.10 -14.09
C TYR A 35 17.12 13.00 -15.23
N PHE A 36 15.87 13.46 -15.15
CA PHE A 36 15.30 14.36 -16.16
C PHE A 36 15.86 15.78 -16.10
N SER A 37 16.27 16.29 -14.94
CA SER A 37 16.84 17.63 -14.80
C SER A 37 18.23 17.76 -15.43
N ASP A 38 18.96 16.66 -15.53
CA ASP A 38 20.30 16.63 -16.13
C ASP A 38 20.26 16.60 -17.67
N PHE A 39 19.10 16.34 -18.28
CA PHE A 39 18.94 16.45 -19.73
C PHE A 39 19.00 17.91 -20.17
N GLY A 40 20.03 18.24 -20.96
CA GLY A 40 20.30 19.59 -21.48
C GLY A 40 21.57 20.23 -20.92
N ASN A 41 22.29 19.54 -20.03
CA ASN A 41 23.62 19.95 -19.60
C ASN A 41 24.70 19.16 -20.37
N ASP A 42 25.34 19.79 -21.35
CA ASP A 42 26.38 19.16 -22.19
C ASP A 42 27.63 18.71 -21.41
N ALA A 43 27.76 19.11 -20.13
CA ALA A 43 28.86 18.73 -19.25
C ALA A 43 28.61 17.45 -18.43
N ILE A 44 27.38 16.90 -18.43
CA ILE A 44 27.00 15.77 -17.57
C ILE A 44 26.36 14.68 -18.44
N THR A 45 26.82 13.43 -18.29
CA THR A 45 26.11 12.27 -18.82
C THR A 45 25.03 11.85 -17.83
N PRO A 46 23.73 11.94 -18.17
CA PRO A 46 22.65 11.60 -17.24
C PRO A 46 22.71 10.11 -16.90
N ASP A 47 22.94 9.78 -15.63
CA ASP A 47 22.86 8.42 -15.11
C ASP A 47 21.64 8.28 -14.19
N PHE A 48 20.88 7.21 -14.39
CA PHE A 48 19.68 6.98 -13.60
C PHE A 48 20.06 6.25 -12.31
N ASP A 49 19.72 6.83 -11.16
CA ASP A 49 19.99 6.22 -9.86
C ASP A 49 19.02 5.06 -9.56
N TRP A 50 19.28 3.93 -10.21
CA TRP A 50 18.50 2.69 -10.11
C TRP A 50 18.45 2.15 -8.68
N LEU A 51 19.54 2.29 -7.92
CA LEU A 51 19.60 1.77 -6.56
C LEU A 51 18.68 2.56 -5.63
N LYS A 52 18.73 3.89 -5.66
CA LYS A 52 17.80 4.73 -4.87
C LYS A 52 16.35 4.55 -5.33
N PHE A 53 16.12 4.43 -6.65
CA PHE A 53 14.80 4.20 -7.19
C PHE A 53 14.21 2.86 -6.73
N LEU A 54 14.97 1.77 -6.85
CA LEU A 54 14.50 0.43 -6.47
C LEU A 54 14.28 0.33 -4.96
N LEU A 55 15.16 0.92 -4.15
CA LEU A 55 14.96 0.99 -2.70
C LEU A 55 13.69 1.77 -2.34
N GLY A 56 13.47 2.91 -3.00
CA GLY A 56 12.24 3.70 -2.87
C GLY A 56 11.00 2.92 -3.27
N PHE A 57 11.08 2.15 -4.37
CA PHE A 57 10.00 1.30 -4.85
C PHE A 57 9.66 0.18 -3.88
N ILE A 58 10.67 -0.50 -3.31
CA ILE A 58 10.44 -1.55 -2.31
C ILE A 58 9.77 -0.96 -1.06
N MET A 59 10.24 0.20 -0.56
CA MET A 59 9.59 0.89 0.56
C MET A 59 8.15 1.27 0.22
N PHE A 60 7.91 1.86 -0.95
CA PHE A 60 6.58 2.23 -1.39
C PHE A 60 5.65 1.02 -1.49
N ALA A 61 6.08 -0.04 -2.19
CA ALA A 61 5.32 -1.26 -2.38
C ALA A 61 5.05 -1.99 -1.05
N ALA A 62 6.02 -2.02 -0.13
CA ALA A 62 5.84 -2.58 1.20
C ALA A 62 4.83 -1.79 2.02
N GLY A 63 4.93 -0.46 2.07
CA GLY A 63 4.01 0.39 2.83
C GLY A 63 2.59 0.38 2.24
N ALA A 64 2.45 0.61 0.94
CA ALA A 64 1.16 0.61 0.24
C ALA A 64 0.54 -0.80 0.24
N GLY A 65 1.34 -1.84 -0.03
CA GLY A 65 0.91 -3.23 0.00
C GLY A 65 0.44 -3.67 1.38
N PHE A 66 1.13 -3.25 2.45
CA PHE A 66 0.70 -3.51 3.82
C PHE A 66 -0.65 -2.85 4.13
N ILE A 67 -0.84 -1.57 3.78
CA ILE A 67 -2.12 -0.87 4.00
C ILE A 67 -3.24 -1.53 3.20
N ALA A 68 -3.02 -1.83 1.93
CA ALA A 68 -4.01 -2.48 1.07
C ALA A 68 -4.37 -3.87 1.60
N GLY A 69 -3.37 -4.68 1.96
CA GLY A 69 -3.56 -6.02 2.52
C GLY A 69 -4.29 -6.00 3.87
N TRP A 70 -3.90 -5.12 4.78
CA TRP A 70 -4.57 -4.95 6.07
C TRP A 70 -6.02 -4.49 5.89
N THR A 71 -6.27 -3.54 4.98
CA THR A 71 -7.62 -3.05 4.67
C THR A 71 -8.50 -4.17 4.13
N PHE A 72 -7.98 -4.95 3.17
CA PHE A 72 -8.70 -6.09 2.61
C PHE A 72 -9.02 -7.16 3.67
N PHE A 73 -8.06 -7.50 4.52
CA PHE A 73 -8.28 -8.44 5.62
C PHE A 73 -9.33 -7.94 6.63
N ARG A 74 -9.26 -6.66 7.00
CA ARG A 74 -10.23 -6.00 7.89
C ARG A 74 -11.64 -6.04 7.28
N ASP A 75 -11.76 -5.67 6.01
CA ASP A 75 -13.06 -5.58 5.32
C ASP A 75 -13.67 -6.95 5.06
N ARG A 76 -12.85 -7.98 4.82
CA ARG A 76 -13.30 -9.38 4.72
C ARG A 76 -13.97 -9.84 6.00
N LYS A 77 -13.38 -9.55 7.18
CA LYS A 77 -13.98 -9.89 8.48
C LYS A 77 -15.31 -9.20 8.76
N ARG A 78 -15.56 -8.04 8.15
CA ARG A 78 -16.78 -7.25 8.32
C ARG A 78 -17.80 -7.43 7.19
N ASN A 79 -17.54 -8.32 6.23
CA ASN A 79 -18.38 -8.54 5.04
C ASN A 79 -18.58 -7.28 4.17
N TYR A 80 -17.67 -6.30 4.23
CA TYR A 80 -17.68 -5.10 3.40
C TYR A 80 -17.02 -5.30 2.03
N VAL A 81 -16.52 -6.50 1.75
CA VAL A 81 -15.96 -6.86 0.45
C VAL A 81 -17.06 -7.04 -0.62
N ALA A 82 -16.70 -6.82 -1.88
CA ALA A 82 -17.60 -7.06 -3.01
C ALA A 82 -18.11 -8.53 -3.02
N PRO A 83 -19.31 -8.81 -3.58
CA PRO A 83 -19.92 -10.15 -3.57
C PRO A 83 -19.00 -11.27 -4.09
N ARG A 84 -18.10 -10.96 -5.03
CA ARG A 84 -17.10 -11.91 -5.57
C ARG A 84 -16.11 -12.42 -4.52
N PHE A 85 -15.82 -11.63 -3.49
CA PHE A 85 -14.85 -11.95 -2.44
C PHE A 85 -15.51 -12.42 -1.14
N LYS A 86 -16.85 -12.49 -1.08
CA LYS A 86 -17.58 -13.02 0.07
C LYS A 86 -17.47 -14.54 0.11
N GLU A 87 -17.44 -15.08 1.32
CA GLU A 87 -17.45 -16.52 1.54
C GLU A 87 -18.79 -17.10 1.06
N LYS A 88 -18.74 -18.10 0.17
CA LYS A 88 -19.95 -18.76 -0.34
C LYS A 88 -20.53 -19.61 0.79
N ARG A 89 -21.73 -19.26 1.25
CA ARG A 89 -22.46 -20.11 2.18
C ARG A 89 -22.84 -21.42 1.48
N PRO A 90 -22.61 -22.59 2.11
CA PRO A 90 -23.07 -23.86 1.54
C PRO A 90 -24.58 -23.81 1.33
N ARG A 91 -25.04 -24.32 0.19
CA ARG A 91 -26.47 -24.38 -0.13
C ARG A 91 -27.15 -25.30 0.90
N PRO A 92 -28.29 -24.90 1.49
CA PRO A 92 -29.02 -25.79 2.41
C PRO A 92 -29.40 -27.10 1.70
N PRO A 93 -29.45 -28.22 2.43
CA PRO A 93 -29.85 -29.51 1.86
C PRO A 93 -31.24 -29.41 1.24
N LYS A 94 -31.43 -30.08 0.10
CA LYS A 94 -32.71 -30.08 -0.62
C LYS A 94 -33.77 -30.78 0.26
N PRO A 95 -35.00 -30.25 0.38
CA PRO A 95 -36.06 -30.92 1.12
C PRO A 95 -36.27 -32.34 0.57
N GLN A 96 -36.27 -33.34 1.44
CA GLN A 96 -36.66 -34.70 1.08
C GLN A 96 -38.20 -34.72 1.06
N SER A 97 -38.77 -34.99 -0.12
CA SER A 97 -40.19 -35.18 -0.35
C SER A 97 -40.67 -36.53 0.15
#